data_AF-A0A164D5I6-F1
#
_entry.id   AF-A0A164D5I6-F1
#
_cell.length_a   1.000
_cell.length_b   1.000
_cell.length_c   1.000
_cell.angle_alpha   90.00
_cell.angle_beta   90.00
_cell.angle_gamma   90.00
#
_symmetry.space_group_name_H-M   'P 1'
#
loop_
_entity.id
_entity.type
_entity.pdbx_description
1 polymer ?
#
loop_
_entity_poly.entity_id
_entity_poly.type
_entity_poly.pdbx_seq_one_letter_code
_entity_poly.pdbx_strand_id
1 'polypeptide(L)'
;MDWMLLLLIAASHLASAFLAATIARQKARNSRSWFVAGLLFGMLGLIGAAGIPDRHQIVFLRHLAEAQGYRNRRGSGGKAGQPQR
;
A
#
# COMPACT_ATOMS: atom_id res chain seq x y z
N MET A 1 -3.22 -36.52 12.92
CA MET A 1 -3.21 -35.04 12.87
C MET A 1 -2.13 -34.64 11.91
N ASP A 2 -2.53 -33.92 10.89
CA ASP A 2 -1.93 -34.04 9.57
C ASP A 2 -0.82 -32.99 9.50
N TRP A 3 0.32 -33.34 10.10
CA TRP A 3 1.49 -32.46 10.25
C TRP A 3 1.92 -31.81 8.93
N MET A 4 1.76 -32.52 7.80
CA MET A 4 1.94 -31.97 6.46
C MET A 4 0.98 -30.81 6.17
N LEU A 5 -0.29 -30.92 6.53
CA LEU A 5 -1.27 -29.84 6.34
C LEU A 5 -0.88 -28.61 7.18
N LEU A 6 -0.46 -28.82 8.43
CA LEU A 6 0.01 -27.71 9.28
C LEU A 6 1.24 -27.02 8.69
N LEU A 7 2.21 -27.79 8.15
CA LEU A 7 3.38 -27.22 7.48
C LEU A 7 3.01 -26.44 6.21
N LEU A 8 2.09 -26.96 5.39
CA LEU A 8 1.62 -26.26 4.19
C LEU A 8 0.85 -24.97 4.51
N ILE A 9 0.03 -25.01 5.56
CA ILE A 9 -0.68 -23.82 6.06
C ILE A 9 0.35 -22.80 6.57
N ALA A 10 1.32 -23.21 7.38
CA ALA A 10 2.36 -22.31 7.88
C ALA A 10 3.21 -21.72 6.74
N ALA A 11 3.61 -22.54 5.76
CA ALA A 11 4.39 -22.08 4.61
C ALA A 11 3.60 -21.10 3.74
N SER A 12 2.31 -21.34 3.50
CA SER A 12 1.45 -20.42 2.73
C SER A 12 1.24 -19.08 3.43
N HIS A 13 1.08 -19.07 4.75
CA HIS A 13 0.97 -17.84 5.54
C HIS A 13 2.31 -17.09 5.56
N LEU A 14 3.43 -17.80 5.67
CA LEU A 14 4.76 -17.19 5.62
C LEU A 14 5.03 -16.55 4.25
N ALA A 15 4.72 -17.25 3.15
CA ALA A 15 4.84 -16.70 1.81
C ALA A 15 3.96 -15.44 1.66
N SER A 16 2.69 -15.52 2.09
CA SER A 16 1.76 -14.39 2.06
C SER A 16 2.26 -13.19 2.87
N ALA A 17 2.86 -13.42 4.04
CA ALA A 17 3.47 -12.39 4.87
C ALA A 17 4.62 -11.67 4.17
N PHE A 18 5.55 -12.42 3.55
CA PHE A 18 6.66 -11.83 2.80
C PHE A 18 6.18 -11.03 1.60
N LEU A 19 5.26 -11.58 0.79
CA LEU A 19 4.67 -10.89 -0.35
C LEU A 19 3.91 -9.63 0.05
N ALA A 20 3.15 -9.67 1.16
CA ALA A 20 2.42 -8.49 1.66
C ALA A 20 3.40 -7.39 2.10
N ALA A 21 4.49 -7.77 2.75
CA ALA A 21 5.53 -6.86 3.21
C ALA A 21 6.31 -6.20 2.06
N THR A 22 6.63 -6.96 1.00
CA THR A 22 7.34 -6.43 -0.17
C THR A 22 6.47 -5.46 -0.95
N ILE A 23 5.20 -5.79 -1.19
CA ILE A 23 4.23 -4.90 -1.85
C ILE A 23 4.03 -3.62 -1.03
N ALA A 24 3.88 -3.74 0.29
CA ALA A 24 3.74 -2.57 1.16
C ALA A 24 5.00 -1.70 1.17
N ARG A 25 6.20 -2.29 1.11
CA ARG A 25 7.46 -1.56 1.01
C ARG A 25 7.57 -0.79 -0.30
N GLN A 26 7.19 -1.42 -1.42
CA GLN A 26 7.17 -0.78 -2.74
C GLN A 26 6.19 0.40 -2.79
N LYS A 27 5.07 0.30 -2.07
CA LYS A 27 4.05 1.37 -1.96
C LYS A 27 4.36 2.43 -0.89
N ALA A 28 5.61 2.50 -0.41
CA ALA A 28 6.08 3.39 0.66
C ALA A 28 5.20 3.37 1.93
N ARG A 29 4.66 2.20 2.28
CA ARG A 29 3.85 1.95 3.50
C ARG A 29 4.67 1.18 4.54
N ASN A 30 4.13 1.10 5.76
CA ASN A 30 4.77 0.38 6.85
C ASN A 30 4.78 -1.14 6.57
N SER A 31 5.90 -1.66 6.06
CA SER A 31 6.03 -3.07 5.66
C SER A 31 5.87 -4.05 6.82
N ARG A 32 6.20 -3.64 8.07
CA ARG A 32 6.10 -4.52 9.25
C ARG A 32 4.63 -4.81 9.59
N SER A 33 3.77 -3.80 9.53
CA SER A 33 2.34 -3.98 9.78
C SER A 33 1.70 -4.90 8.76
N TRP A 34 2.11 -4.82 7.49
CA TRP A 34 1.58 -5.65 6.41
C TRP A 34 2.15 -7.07 6.40
N PHE A 35 3.37 -7.27 6.87
CA PHE A 35 3.91 -8.60 7.15
C PHE A 35 3.04 -9.34 8.18
N VAL A 36 2.72 -8.68 9.31
CA VAL A 36 1.86 -9.26 10.35
C VAL A 36 0.46 -9.55 9.80
N ALA A 37 -0.09 -8.66 8.97
CA ALA A 37 -1.37 -8.90 8.32
C ALA A 37 -1.34 -10.16 7.41
N GLY A 38 -0.29 -10.33 6.60
CA GLY A 38 -0.14 -11.54 5.77
C GLY A 38 0.16 -12.81 6.57
N LEU A 39 0.78 -12.70 7.75
CA LEU A 39 1.05 -13.85 8.62
C LEU A 39 -0.21 -14.32 9.36
N LEU A 40 -1.06 -13.40 9.80
CA LEU A 40 -2.30 -13.72 10.54
C LEU A 40 -3.46 -14.08 9.62
N PHE A 41 -3.60 -13.38 8.49
CA PHE A 41 -4.72 -13.53 7.57
C PHE A 41 -4.37 -14.25 6.26
N GLY A 42 -3.11 -14.67 6.09
CA GLY A 42 -2.65 -15.37 4.89
C GLY A 42 -2.91 -14.56 3.62
N MET A 43 -3.60 -15.19 2.68
CA MET A 43 -3.95 -14.58 1.40
C MET A 43 -4.82 -13.33 1.54
N LEU A 44 -5.71 -13.24 2.53
CA LEU A 44 -6.54 -12.05 2.72
C LEU A 44 -5.68 -10.83 3.08
N GLY A 45 -4.65 -11.02 3.90
CA GLY A 45 -3.67 -9.99 4.23
C GLY A 45 -2.87 -9.53 3.00
N LEU A 46 -2.54 -10.47 2.11
CA LEU A 46 -1.85 -10.18 0.86
C LEU A 46 -2.72 -9.38 -0.12
N ILE A 47 -3.98 -9.78 -0.31
CA ILE A 47 -4.92 -9.07 -1.18
C ILE A 47 -5.14 -7.64 -0.67
N GLY A 48 -5.26 -7.45 0.64
CA GLY A 48 -5.33 -6.13 1.26
C GLY A 48 -4.10 -5.27 0.95
N ALA A 49 -2.89 -5.85 1.03
CA ALA A 49 -1.65 -5.14 0.70
C ALA A 49 -1.60 -4.73 -0.78
N ALA A 50 -2.07 -5.60 -1.68
CA ALA A 50 -2.12 -5.34 -3.12
C ALA A 50 -3.11 -4.22 -3.48
N GLY A 51 -4.29 -4.21 -2.84
CA GLY A 51 -5.38 -3.27 -3.14
C GLY A 51 -5.14 -1.83 -2.67
N ILE A 52 -4.14 -1.57 -1.83
CA ILE A 52 -3.88 -0.22 -1.34
C ILE A 52 -3.17 0.64 -2.39
N PRO A 53 -3.60 1.91 -2.58
CA PRO A 53 -2.92 2.82 -3.49
C PRO A 53 -1.55 3.24 -2.95
N ASP A 54 -0.59 3.38 -3.87
CA ASP A 54 0.76 3.86 -3.56
C ASP A 54 0.74 5.34 -3.14
N ARG A 55 1.54 5.69 -2.12
CA ARG A 55 1.68 7.09 -1.68
C ARG A 55 2.19 8.00 -2.79
N HIS A 56 3.12 7.52 -3.63
CA HIS A 56 3.64 8.32 -4.73
C HIS A 56 2.58 8.57 -5.81
N GLN A 57 1.78 7.55 -6.14
CA GLN A 57 0.64 7.71 -7.03
C GLN A 57 -0.38 8.71 -6.50
N ILE A 58 -0.69 8.69 -5.20
CA ILE A 58 -1.66 9.65 -4.62
C ILE A 58 -1.19 11.10 -4.80
N VAL A 59 0.10 11.36 -4.60
CA VAL A 59 0.67 12.72 -4.80
C VAL A 59 0.65 13.09 -6.28
N PHE A 60 1.02 12.17 -7.18
CA PHE A 60 0.99 12.40 -8.62
C PHE A 60 -0.44 12.68 -9.13
N LEU A 61 -1.42 11.87 -8.73
CA LEU A 61 -2.83 12.09 -9.07
C LEU A 61 -3.33 13.43 -8.55
N ARG A 62 -2.88 13.84 -7.36
CA ARG A 62 -3.21 15.15 -6.81
C ARG A 62 -2.67 16.28 -7.70
N HIS A 63 -1.42 16.19 -8.14
CA HIS A 63 -0.85 17.19 -9.05
C HIS A 63 -1.57 17.23 -10.41
N LEU A 64 -1.96 16.08 -10.96
CA LEU A 64 -2.79 16.03 -12.18
C LEU A 64 -4.15 16.69 -11.97
N ALA A 65 -4.80 16.42 -10.84
CA ALA A 65 -6.07 17.05 -10.51
C ALA A 65 -5.93 18.57 -10.33
N GLU A 66 -4.88 19.03 -9.63
CA GLU A 66 -4.57 20.46 -9.46
C GLU A 66 -4.33 21.16 -10.80
N ALA A 67 -3.63 20.50 -11.75
CA ALA A 67 -3.45 21.01 -13.11
C ALA A 67 -4.77 21.12 -13.90
N GLN A 68 -5.77 20.30 -13.57
CA GLN A 68 -7.13 20.37 -14.13
C GLN A 68 -8.06 21.33 -13.37
N GLY A 69 -7.52 22.10 -12.40
CA GLY A 69 -8.29 23.09 -11.65
C GLY A 69 -8.98 22.55 -10.40
N TYR A 70 -8.73 21.30 -10.00
CA TYR A 70 -9.20 20.78 -8.71
C TYR A 70 -8.51 21.54 -7.57
N ARG A 71 -9.29 22.28 -6.78
CA ARG A 71 -8.82 22.89 -5.53
C ARG A 71 -9.25 22.03 -4.36
N ASN A 72 -8.29 21.65 -3.52
CA ASN A 72 -8.62 20.98 -2.26
C ASN A 72 -9.47 21.91 -1.39
N ARG A 73 -10.62 21.41 -0.91
CA ARG A 73 -11.50 22.17 -0.01
C ARG A 73 -10.88 22.40 1.38
N ARG A 74 -9.87 21.59 1.73
CA ARG A 74 -9.01 21.76 2.91
C ARG A 74 -7.71 22.38 2.41
N GLY A 75 -7.52 23.69 2.63
CA GLY A 75 -6.48 24.52 2.01
C GLY A 75 -5.01 24.18 2.30
N SER A 76 -4.58 22.92 2.10
CA SER A 76 -3.17 22.51 2.09
C SER A 76 -2.57 22.53 0.68
N GLY A 77 -3.01 23.49 -0.15
CA GLY A 77 -2.37 23.84 -1.40
C GLY A 77 -1.08 24.61 -1.09
N GLY A 78 -0.02 23.87 -0.74
CA GLY A 78 1.32 24.44 -0.69
C GLY A 78 1.64 25.08 -2.05
N LYS A 79 2.06 26.34 -1.99
CA LYS A 79 2.50 27.18 -3.10
C LYS A 79 3.28 26.39 -4.16
N ALA A 80 2.65 26.09 -5.28
CA ALA A 80 3.35 25.62 -6.47
C ALA A 80 2.91 26.47 -7.65
N GLY A 81 3.84 27.30 -8.13
CA GLY A 81 3.84 27.89 -9.46
C GLY A 81 2.81 29.00 -9.71
N GLN A 82 3.05 30.20 -9.20
CA GLN A 82 2.69 31.37 -10.00
C GLN A 82 3.67 31.42 -11.17
N PRO A 83 3.20 31.41 -12.44
CA PRO A 83 4.04 31.82 -13.54
C PRO A 83 4.32 33.31 -13.35
N GLN A 84 5.56 33.65 -13.00
CA GLN A 84 6.04 35.01 -13.18
C GLN A 84 5.94 35.34 -14.66
N ARG A 85 5.29 36.47 -14.92
CA ARG A 85 5.05 37.08 -16.23
C ARG A 85 6.31 37.21 -17.06
#